data_AF-A0AAV8YWS8-F1
#
_entry.id   AF-A0AAV8YWS8-F1
#
_cell.length_a   1.000
_cell.length_b   1.000
_cell.length_c   1.000
_cell.angle_alpha   90.00
_cell.angle_beta   90.00
_cell.angle_gamma   90.00
#
_symmetry.space_group_name_H-M   'P 1'
#
loop_
_entity.id
_entity.type
_entity.pdbx_description
1 polymer ?
#
loop_
_entity_poly.entity_id
_entity_poly.type
_entity_poly.pdbx_seq_one_letter_code
_entity_poly.pdbx_strand_id
1 'polypeptide(L)'
;CGIKVKDDVVPLLYGAEKAKIIEFPWVAALYRKSENGYKTVCGGSIISNKLVITAAHCVTNTYGDSLDPSIHLVAAGKLYNKYQDPRDPKPQYTEVSHIIPHDSYRAASRNYLADVALLVTKSTLDFNHFVHPVCFEGVKKITLQPQNVGVVAGWGVTEQNQPSDELRQLEIPYKPRDVCSKELPFDWEDKYNLIDKICAGFYYKNKSVCRGDSGGGLFYKNSENGRYYLHGLVSLGVGKKGQCDFQQNSLYTNVSFHYDFVHSKLISFTEDCELPPHPNNGKWVIEDQNKKPGDMVSSDTVLEIVCDDGYVLSSNTMSHTCDSKLHLPLCL
;
A
#
# COMPACT_ATOMS: atom_id res chain seq x y z
N CYS A 1 -1.78 3.40 -10.55
CA CYS A 1 -1.22 3.32 -9.19
C CYS A 1 -0.41 4.58 -8.87
N GLY A 2 -0.18 4.89 -7.58
CA GLY A 2 0.84 5.84 -7.12
C GLY A 2 0.61 7.32 -7.43
N ILE A 3 -0.63 7.73 -7.74
CA ILE A 3 -0.96 9.12 -8.06
C ILE A 3 -1.39 9.86 -6.78
N LYS A 4 -0.52 10.70 -6.22
CA LYS A 4 -0.89 11.53 -5.07
C LYS A 4 -1.98 12.52 -5.48
N VAL A 5 -3.05 12.65 -4.70
CA VAL A 5 -4.07 13.68 -4.93
C VAL A 5 -3.54 15.02 -4.43
N LYS A 6 -3.60 16.05 -5.27
CA LYS A 6 -3.17 17.42 -4.94
C LYS A 6 -4.36 18.34 -4.74
N ASP A 7 -4.24 19.25 -3.79
CA ASP A 7 -5.19 20.34 -3.55
C ASP A 7 -4.90 21.55 -4.45
N ASP A 8 -5.13 21.39 -5.75
CA ASP A 8 -5.02 22.51 -6.71
C ASP A 8 -6.38 23.21 -6.93
N VAL A 9 -7.38 22.94 -6.08
CA VAL A 9 -8.75 23.46 -6.25
C VAL A 9 -8.88 24.84 -5.61
N VAL A 10 -9.05 25.87 -6.44
CA VAL A 10 -9.52 27.18 -5.99
C VAL A 10 -10.99 27.04 -5.60
N PRO A 11 -11.43 27.49 -4.41
CA PRO A 11 -12.84 27.46 -4.03
C PRO A 11 -13.70 28.14 -5.12
N LEU A 12 -14.57 27.38 -5.76
CA LEU A 12 -15.43 27.88 -6.85
C LEU A 12 -16.48 28.90 -6.35
N LEU A 13 -16.71 28.96 -5.05
CA LEU A 13 -17.73 29.78 -4.40
C LEU A 13 -17.10 30.68 -3.34
N TYR A 14 -17.47 31.96 -3.34
CA TYR A 14 -17.05 32.94 -2.33
C TYR A 14 -17.57 32.52 -0.94
N GLY A 15 -16.66 32.28 0.01
CA GLY A 15 -17.00 31.85 1.37
C GLY A 15 -17.17 30.33 1.55
N ALA A 16 -16.96 29.51 0.52
CA ALA A 16 -16.97 28.06 0.69
C ALA A 16 -15.67 27.53 1.30
N GLU A 17 -15.80 26.51 2.14
CA GLU A 17 -14.66 25.75 2.66
C GLU A 17 -14.08 24.84 1.56
N LYS A 18 -12.76 24.65 1.59
CA LYS A 18 -12.10 23.68 0.70
C LYS A 18 -12.64 22.28 0.95
N ALA A 19 -12.82 21.50 -0.12
CA ALA A 19 -13.15 20.09 0.00
C ALA A 19 -12.04 19.36 0.79
N LYS A 20 -12.41 18.46 1.71
CA LYS A 20 -11.45 17.60 2.40
C LYS A 20 -10.82 16.62 1.41
N ILE A 21 -9.50 16.55 1.37
CA ILE A 21 -8.74 15.77 0.38
C ILE A 21 -8.03 14.60 1.05
N ILE A 22 -8.15 13.43 0.43
CA ILE A 22 -7.35 12.25 0.75
C ILE A 22 -6.13 12.27 -0.14
N GLU A 23 -5.04 12.87 0.34
CA GLU A 23 -3.79 13.01 -0.44
C GLU A 23 -3.17 11.65 -0.81
N PHE A 24 -3.41 10.61 0.01
CA PHE A 24 -2.84 9.27 -0.13
C PHE A 24 -3.92 8.18 -0.24
N PRO A 25 -4.59 8.03 -1.41
CA PRO A 25 -5.71 7.09 -1.59
C PRO A 25 -5.38 5.60 -1.40
N TRP A 26 -4.09 5.26 -1.36
CA TRP A 26 -3.61 3.90 -1.15
C TRP A 26 -3.40 3.55 0.33
N VAL A 27 -3.52 4.51 1.25
CA VAL A 27 -3.39 4.24 2.68
C VAL A 27 -4.64 3.50 3.16
N ALA A 28 -4.42 2.33 3.75
CA ALA A 28 -5.47 1.53 4.37
C ALA A 28 -5.28 1.50 5.89
N ALA A 29 -6.40 1.50 6.62
CA ALA A 29 -6.43 1.24 8.06
C ALA A 29 -6.76 -0.24 8.28
N LEU A 30 -6.00 -0.90 9.14
CA LEU A 30 -6.32 -2.24 9.64
C LEU A 30 -7.00 -2.12 10.99
N TYR A 31 -8.28 -2.47 11.04
CA TYR A 31 -9.05 -2.56 12.25
C TYR A 31 -9.09 -3.98 12.79
N ARG A 32 -9.19 -4.10 14.11
CA ARG A 32 -9.48 -5.35 14.81
C ARG A 32 -10.76 -5.23 15.64
N LYS A 33 -11.55 -6.31 15.67
CA LYS A 33 -12.71 -6.43 16.55
C LYS A 33 -12.28 -6.27 18.02
N SER A 34 -13.11 -5.56 18.78
CA SER A 34 -12.98 -5.23 20.19
C SER A 34 -14.38 -5.32 20.83
N GLU A 35 -14.47 -5.40 22.15
CA GLU A 35 -15.74 -5.44 22.89
C GLU A 35 -16.72 -4.32 22.47
N ASN A 36 -16.18 -3.14 22.14
CA ASN A 36 -16.97 -1.95 21.74
C ASN A 36 -16.90 -1.65 20.24
N GLY A 37 -16.77 -2.67 19.37
CA GLY A 37 -16.76 -2.52 17.92
C GLY A 37 -15.37 -2.75 17.31
N TYR A 38 -14.83 -1.76 16.60
CA TYR A 38 -13.55 -1.89 15.89
C TYR A 38 -12.55 -0.83 16.37
N LYS A 39 -11.29 -1.23 16.52
CA LYS A 39 -10.16 -0.34 16.82
C LYS A 39 -9.06 -0.51 15.79
N THR A 40 -8.50 0.60 15.32
CA THR A 40 -7.34 0.59 14.44
C THR A 40 -6.14 0.00 15.19
N VAL A 41 -5.49 -0.99 14.61
CA VAL A 41 -4.33 -1.65 15.20
C VAL A 41 -3.05 -1.39 14.41
N CYS A 42 -3.15 -1.25 13.09
CA CYS A 42 -2.04 -1.01 12.18
C CYS A 42 -2.52 -0.27 10.93
N GLY A 43 -1.57 0.17 10.11
CA GLY A 43 -1.79 0.60 8.75
C GLY A 43 -1.58 -0.53 7.73
N GLY A 44 -1.83 -0.19 6.47
CA GLY A 44 -1.54 -1.01 5.30
C GLY A 44 -1.48 -0.14 4.04
N SER A 45 -1.07 -0.75 2.93
CA SER A 45 -1.07 -0.11 1.61
C SER A 45 -1.84 -0.94 0.60
N ILE A 46 -2.72 -0.31 -0.17
CA ILE A 46 -3.47 -0.95 -1.24
C ILE A 46 -2.53 -1.17 -2.43
N ILE A 47 -2.33 -2.41 -2.85
CA ILE A 47 -1.50 -2.77 -4.01
C ILE A 47 -2.32 -3.34 -5.17
N SER A 48 -3.54 -3.80 -4.92
CA SER A 48 -4.56 -4.11 -5.94
C SER A 48 -5.97 -3.93 -5.37
N ASN A 49 -7.00 -4.16 -6.18
CA ASN A 49 -8.39 -4.08 -5.75
C ASN A 49 -8.77 -5.17 -4.72
N LYS A 50 -7.97 -6.24 -4.57
CA LYS A 50 -8.19 -7.33 -3.60
C LYS A 50 -7.08 -7.51 -2.57
N LEU A 51 -5.93 -6.85 -2.73
CA LEU A 51 -4.79 -7.03 -1.84
C LEU A 51 -4.35 -5.72 -1.17
N VAL A 52 -4.20 -5.83 0.15
CA VAL A 52 -3.54 -4.84 1.00
C VAL A 52 -2.29 -5.47 1.60
N ILE A 53 -1.15 -4.79 1.49
CA ILE A 53 0.10 -5.19 2.12
C ILE A 53 0.27 -4.50 3.47
N THR A 54 0.78 -5.22 4.46
CA THR A 54 1.02 -4.73 5.82
C THR A 54 2.23 -5.46 6.44
N ALA A 55 2.60 -5.12 7.68
CA ALA A 55 3.63 -5.83 8.43
C ALA A 55 3.06 -7.14 9.00
N ALA A 56 3.86 -8.21 9.01
CA ALA A 56 3.42 -9.50 9.53
C ALA A 56 3.08 -9.42 11.02
N HIS A 57 3.85 -8.66 11.81
CA HIS A 57 3.61 -8.51 13.24
C HIS A 57 2.24 -7.93 13.60
N CYS A 58 1.57 -7.26 12.67
CA CYS A 58 0.21 -6.75 12.86
C CYS A 58 -0.85 -7.86 12.90
N VAL A 59 -0.56 -9.00 12.27
CA VAL A 59 -1.56 -10.01 11.86
C VAL A 59 -1.16 -11.43 12.22
N THR A 60 -0.09 -11.59 13.01
CA THR A 60 0.41 -12.89 13.47
C THR A 60 0.57 -12.93 14.99
N ASN A 61 0.59 -14.12 15.56
CA ASN A 61 1.03 -14.35 16.95
C ASN A 61 2.57 -14.24 17.08
N THR A 62 3.11 -14.51 18.27
CA THR A 62 4.56 -14.46 18.56
C THR A 62 5.39 -15.55 17.88
N TYR A 63 4.74 -16.59 17.34
CA TYR A 63 5.35 -17.67 16.58
C TYR A 63 5.33 -17.42 15.06
N GLY A 64 4.66 -16.35 14.61
CA GLY A 64 4.51 -16.03 13.19
C GLY A 64 3.30 -16.68 12.52
N ASP A 65 2.45 -17.38 13.27
CA ASP A 65 1.21 -17.94 12.72
C ASP A 65 0.18 -16.83 12.54
N SER A 66 -0.55 -16.87 11.42
CA SER A 66 -1.62 -15.92 11.14
C SER A 66 -2.70 -15.96 12.22
N LEU A 67 -3.15 -14.78 12.65
CA LEU A 67 -4.37 -14.64 13.44
C LEU A 67 -5.60 -15.00 12.60
N ASP A 68 -6.75 -15.16 13.26
CA ASP A 68 -8.02 -15.38 12.55
C ASP A 68 -8.33 -14.18 11.61
N PRO A 69 -8.53 -14.39 10.30
CA PRO A 69 -8.93 -13.32 9.39
C PRO A 69 -10.23 -12.61 9.81
N SER A 70 -11.17 -13.33 10.43
CA SER A 70 -12.52 -12.84 10.77
C SER A 70 -12.52 -11.71 11.82
N ILE A 71 -11.43 -11.54 12.56
CA ILE A 71 -11.29 -10.46 13.55
C ILE A 71 -10.77 -9.17 12.92
N HIS A 72 -10.34 -9.19 11.66
CA HIS A 72 -9.75 -8.07 10.95
C HIS A 72 -10.71 -7.44 9.94
N LEU A 73 -10.60 -6.14 9.78
CA LEU A 73 -11.34 -5.35 8.79
C LEU A 73 -10.38 -4.33 8.18
N VAL A 74 -10.33 -4.29 6.86
CA VAL A 74 -9.60 -3.27 6.10
C VAL A 74 -10.54 -2.11 5.82
N ALA A 75 -10.08 -0.88 6.03
CA ALA A 75 -10.76 0.32 5.59
C ALA A 75 -9.88 1.16 4.66
N ALA A 76 -10.47 1.70 3.60
CA ALA A 76 -9.85 2.58 2.63
C ALA A 76 -10.64 3.88 2.47
N GLY A 77 -10.03 4.93 1.93
CA GLY A 77 -10.71 6.22 1.73
C GLY A 77 -11.05 6.91 3.06
N LYS A 78 -10.17 6.76 4.04
CA LYS A 78 -10.31 7.28 5.41
C LYS A 78 -9.43 8.50 5.61
N LEU A 79 -9.98 9.53 6.25
CA LEU A 79 -9.24 10.62 6.89
C LEU A 79 -9.24 10.47 8.40
N TYR A 80 -10.33 9.95 8.97
CA TYR A 80 -10.49 9.86 10.42
C TYR A 80 -10.19 8.45 10.93
N ASN A 81 -9.57 8.35 12.10
CA ASN A 81 -9.15 7.07 12.69
C ASN A 81 -10.34 6.24 13.20
N LYS A 82 -11.41 6.91 13.63
CA LYS A 82 -12.60 6.23 14.18
C LYS A 82 -13.28 5.36 13.12
N TYR A 83 -13.70 4.17 13.52
CA TYR A 83 -14.53 3.29 12.69
C TYR A 83 -15.88 3.95 12.39
N GLN A 84 -16.30 3.94 11.12
CA GLN A 84 -17.53 4.59 10.63
C GLN A 84 -17.65 6.07 11.08
N ASP A 85 -16.56 6.84 10.92
CA ASP A 85 -16.61 8.27 11.20
C ASP A 85 -17.44 9.00 10.13
N PRO A 86 -18.46 9.77 10.50
CA PRO A 86 -19.33 10.45 9.53
C PRO A 86 -18.62 11.58 8.76
N ARG A 87 -17.41 11.98 9.18
CA ARG A 87 -16.62 13.01 8.51
C ARG A 87 -15.84 12.47 7.30
N ASP A 88 -15.75 11.15 7.12
CA ASP A 88 -15.12 10.58 5.93
C ASP A 88 -16.06 10.69 4.72
N PRO A 89 -15.54 11.11 3.55
CA PRO A 89 -16.39 11.40 2.39
C PRO A 89 -16.98 10.13 1.77
N LYS A 90 -16.14 9.12 1.48
CA LYS A 90 -16.54 7.87 0.83
C LYS A 90 -15.66 6.70 1.30
N PRO A 91 -15.69 6.35 2.61
CA PRO A 91 -14.89 5.25 3.12
C PRO A 91 -15.42 3.92 2.60
N GLN A 92 -14.51 2.97 2.37
CA GLN A 92 -14.83 1.58 2.04
C GLN A 92 -14.35 0.69 3.17
N TYR A 93 -15.15 -0.33 3.50
CA TYR A 93 -14.84 -1.30 4.54
C TYR A 93 -15.01 -2.71 3.97
N THR A 94 -14.02 -3.56 4.17
CA THR A 94 -14.08 -4.96 3.75
C THR A 94 -13.48 -5.86 4.82
N GLU A 95 -14.13 -7.00 5.07
CA GLU A 95 -13.55 -8.08 5.86
C GLU A 95 -12.30 -8.64 5.16
N VAL A 96 -11.46 -9.32 5.94
CA VAL A 96 -10.30 -10.06 5.42
C VAL A 96 -10.69 -11.52 5.24
N SER A 97 -10.45 -12.06 4.04
CA SER A 97 -10.68 -13.48 3.73
C SER A 97 -9.47 -14.34 4.08
N HIS A 98 -8.25 -13.85 3.76
CA HIS A 98 -7.00 -14.55 4.02
C HIS A 98 -5.93 -13.59 4.55
N ILE A 99 -5.11 -14.11 5.46
CA ILE A 99 -3.90 -13.46 5.97
C ILE A 99 -2.73 -14.32 5.53
N ILE A 100 -1.78 -13.73 4.82
CA ILE A 100 -0.65 -14.43 4.21
C ILE A 100 0.63 -13.76 4.69
N PRO A 101 1.16 -14.15 5.86
CA PRO A 101 2.46 -13.68 6.30
C PRO A 101 3.57 -14.35 5.48
N HIS A 102 4.74 -13.72 5.42
CA HIS A 102 5.91 -14.34 4.82
C HIS A 102 6.33 -15.58 5.63
N ASP A 103 6.58 -16.72 4.96
CA ASP A 103 6.81 -18.03 5.60
C ASP A 103 7.98 -18.05 6.59
N SER A 104 8.96 -17.17 6.38
CA SER A 104 10.15 -17.03 7.26
C SER A 104 9.95 -16.14 8.49
N TYR A 105 8.83 -15.42 8.60
CA TYR A 105 8.58 -14.49 9.70
C TYR A 105 8.34 -15.23 11.02
N ARG A 106 9.08 -14.89 12.08
CA ARG A 106 8.94 -15.50 13.42
C ARG A 106 9.06 -14.46 14.56
N ALA A 107 8.52 -13.26 14.33
CA ALA A 107 8.51 -12.16 15.29
C ALA A 107 9.87 -11.94 15.98
N ALA A 108 9.88 -11.74 17.30
CA ALA A 108 11.09 -11.46 18.07
C ALA A 108 12.12 -12.59 18.05
N SER A 109 11.72 -13.85 17.83
CA SER A 109 12.65 -14.99 17.79
C SER A 109 13.57 -14.97 16.56
N ARG A 110 13.18 -14.22 15.51
CA ARG A 110 14.01 -13.94 14.32
C ARG A 110 14.19 -12.44 14.09
N ASN A 111 14.19 -11.65 15.16
CA ASN A 111 14.44 -10.20 15.10
C ASN A 111 13.58 -9.47 14.05
N TYR A 112 12.33 -9.91 13.84
CA TYR A 112 11.40 -9.35 12.84
C TYR A 112 11.95 -9.38 11.40
N LEU A 113 12.79 -10.36 11.07
CA LEU A 113 13.12 -10.69 9.68
C LEU A 113 11.85 -11.06 8.91
N ALA A 114 11.73 -10.59 7.67
CA ALA A 114 10.59 -10.84 6.78
C ALA A 114 9.24 -10.39 7.34
N ASP A 115 9.24 -9.24 8.03
CA ASP A 115 8.04 -8.64 8.61
C ASP A 115 7.14 -7.98 7.53
N VAL A 116 6.52 -8.84 6.72
CA VAL A 116 5.60 -8.50 5.62
C VAL A 116 4.50 -9.56 5.54
N ALA A 117 3.26 -9.09 5.33
CA ALA A 117 2.10 -9.92 5.11
C ALA A 117 1.15 -9.29 4.07
N LEU A 118 0.36 -10.13 3.44
CA LEU A 118 -0.72 -9.73 2.55
C LEU A 118 -2.08 -10.07 3.16
N LEU A 119 -3.01 -9.15 2.99
CA LEU A 119 -4.41 -9.29 3.35
C LEU A 119 -5.21 -9.39 2.06
N VAL A 120 -5.86 -10.52 1.85
CA VAL A 120 -6.82 -10.70 0.76
C VAL A 120 -8.17 -10.23 1.28
N THR A 121 -8.73 -9.20 0.67
CA THR A 121 -10.03 -8.67 1.05
C THR A 121 -11.14 -9.63 0.62
N LYS A 122 -12.23 -9.68 1.37
CA LYS A 122 -13.40 -10.50 1.03
C LYS A 122 -14.21 -9.89 -0.11
N SER A 123 -14.19 -8.57 -0.23
CA SER A 123 -14.80 -7.81 -1.33
C SER A 123 -13.74 -6.94 -2.01
N THR A 124 -13.93 -6.65 -3.29
CA THR A 124 -13.05 -5.74 -4.03
C THR A 124 -13.17 -4.32 -3.51
N LEU A 125 -12.07 -3.58 -3.54
CA LEU A 125 -12.02 -2.14 -3.31
C LEU A 125 -12.36 -1.42 -4.62
N ASP A 126 -13.36 -0.56 -4.59
CA ASP A 126 -13.81 0.20 -5.76
C ASP A 126 -12.88 1.39 -5.98
N PHE A 127 -12.04 1.32 -7.00
CA PHE A 127 -11.10 2.41 -7.27
C PHE A 127 -11.81 3.69 -7.73
N ASN A 128 -11.43 4.79 -7.11
CA ASN A 128 -11.96 6.13 -7.35
C ASN A 128 -10.94 7.18 -6.84
N HIS A 129 -11.35 8.44 -6.79
CA HIS A 129 -10.49 9.54 -6.34
C HIS A 129 -9.96 9.40 -4.89
N PHE A 130 -10.71 8.71 -4.01
CA PHE A 130 -10.40 8.51 -2.60
C PHE A 130 -9.70 7.18 -2.31
N VAL A 131 -9.78 6.22 -3.22
CA VAL A 131 -9.27 4.86 -3.05
C VAL A 131 -8.63 4.40 -4.35
N HIS A 132 -7.32 4.21 -4.39
CA HIS A 132 -6.62 3.60 -5.51
C HIS A 132 -5.23 3.11 -5.08
N PRO A 133 -4.57 2.19 -5.80
CA PRO A 133 -3.39 1.51 -5.27
C PRO A 133 -2.13 2.37 -5.38
N VAL A 134 -1.14 2.08 -4.54
CA VAL A 134 0.24 2.56 -4.69
C VAL A 134 0.98 1.71 -5.72
N CYS A 135 2.03 2.24 -6.36
CA CYS A 135 2.82 1.40 -7.25
C CYS A 135 3.71 0.45 -6.44
N PHE A 136 3.65 -0.83 -6.78
CA PHE A 136 4.52 -1.87 -6.24
C PHE A 136 5.36 -2.50 -7.35
N GLU A 137 4.73 -2.82 -8.49
CA GLU A 137 5.42 -3.33 -9.66
C GLU A 137 6.51 -2.37 -10.13
N GLY A 138 7.69 -2.90 -10.47
CA GLY A 138 8.83 -2.09 -10.87
C GLY A 138 9.66 -1.51 -9.73
N VAL A 139 9.28 -1.67 -8.45
CA VAL A 139 10.07 -1.15 -7.31
C VAL A 139 11.52 -1.66 -7.32
N LYS A 140 11.79 -2.89 -7.78
CA LYS A 140 13.15 -3.45 -7.93
C LYS A 140 14.05 -2.65 -8.86
N LYS A 141 13.48 -1.87 -9.80
CA LYS A 141 14.21 -1.06 -10.76
C LYS A 141 14.54 0.34 -10.22
N ILE A 142 13.97 0.71 -9.07
CA ILE A 142 14.11 2.05 -8.48
C ILE A 142 15.11 1.98 -7.33
N THR A 143 16.30 2.54 -7.56
CA THR A 143 17.35 2.62 -6.53
C THR A 143 17.20 3.91 -5.73
N LEU A 144 17.02 3.78 -4.41
CA LEU A 144 16.98 4.92 -3.51
C LEU A 144 18.38 5.53 -3.32
N GLN A 145 18.43 6.85 -3.31
CA GLN A 145 19.61 7.66 -3.12
C GLN A 145 19.48 8.50 -1.84
N PRO A 146 20.58 8.90 -1.18
CA PRO A 146 20.55 9.62 0.10
C PRO A 146 19.68 10.89 0.12
N GLN A 147 19.51 11.56 -1.02
CA GLN A 147 18.67 12.74 -1.18
C GLN A 147 17.17 12.45 -1.33
N ASN A 148 16.79 11.18 -1.49
CA ASN A 148 15.38 10.84 -1.63
C ASN A 148 14.66 11.01 -0.29
N VAL A 149 13.54 11.73 -0.34
CA VAL A 149 12.64 11.93 0.79
C VAL A 149 11.41 11.08 0.54
N GLY A 150 11.16 10.15 1.45
CA GLY A 150 9.99 9.31 1.47
C GLY A 150 8.85 9.96 2.24
N VAL A 151 7.67 9.37 2.16
CA VAL A 151 6.49 9.76 2.90
C VAL A 151 5.90 8.54 3.59
N VAL A 152 5.55 8.69 4.86
CA VAL A 152 4.69 7.77 5.60
C VAL A 152 3.42 8.51 5.96
N ALA A 153 2.27 7.85 5.87
CA ALA A 153 1.00 8.40 6.31
C ALA A 153 0.25 7.39 7.17
N GLY A 154 -0.34 7.86 8.27
CA GLY A 154 -0.98 7.00 9.26
C GLY A 154 -1.69 7.77 10.38
N TRP A 155 -2.29 6.99 11.29
CA TRP A 155 -3.02 7.48 12.47
C TRP A 155 -2.31 7.09 13.78
N GLY A 156 -1.00 6.83 13.71
CA GLY A 156 -0.21 6.42 14.85
C GLY A 156 -0.24 7.41 16.01
N VAL A 157 0.34 6.94 17.12
CA VAL A 157 0.43 7.69 18.37
C VAL A 157 1.28 8.95 18.16
N THR A 158 0.70 10.07 18.59
CA THR A 158 1.29 11.40 18.52
C THR A 158 2.10 11.74 19.77
N GLU A 159 2.71 12.91 19.79
CA GLU A 159 3.42 13.48 20.94
C GLU A 159 2.54 13.60 22.21
N GLN A 160 1.22 13.65 22.06
CA GLN A 160 0.25 13.61 23.17
C GLN A 160 0.01 12.19 23.72
N ASN A 161 0.75 11.19 23.22
CA ASN A 161 0.64 9.78 23.60
C ASN A 161 -0.75 9.19 23.33
N GLN A 162 -1.46 9.75 22.34
CA GLN A 162 -2.76 9.30 21.85
C GLN A 162 -2.68 9.09 20.33
N PRO A 163 -3.40 8.10 19.77
CA PRO A 163 -3.56 7.99 18.32
C PRO A 163 -4.10 9.29 17.73
N SER A 164 -3.63 9.67 16.55
CA SER A 164 -4.18 10.82 15.84
C SER A 164 -5.63 10.56 15.43
N ASP A 165 -6.51 11.54 15.59
CA ASP A 165 -7.89 11.46 15.06
C ASP A 165 -7.90 11.57 13.54
N GLU A 166 -7.06 12.44 12.98
CA GLU A 166 -6.93 12.65 11.53
C GLU A 166 -5.67 12.01 10.96
N LEU A 167 -5.72 11.62 9.69
CA LEU A 167 -4.59 11.07 8.95
C LEU A 167 -3.49 12.11 8.89
N ARG A 168 -2.30 11.75 9.38
CA ARG A 168 -1.11 12.61 9.30
C ARG A 168 -0.11 12.01 8.32
N GLN A 169 0.72 12.87 7.77
CA GLN A 169 1.87 12.47 6.96
C GLN A 169 3.17 12.93 7.60
N LEU A 170 4.23 12.21 7.30
CA LEU A 170 5.60 12.57 7.66
C LEU A 170 6.52 12.37 6.46
N GLU A 171 7.23 13.42 6.08
CA GLU A 171 8.36 13.33 5.15
C GLU A 171 9.59 12.79 5.89
N ILE A 172 10.21 11.74 5.36
CA ILE A 172 11.26 10.98 6.03
C ILE A 172 12.41 10.74 5.04
N PRO A 173 13.63 11.23 5.32
CA PRO A 173 14.75 11.02 4.42
C PRO A 173 15.23 9.57 4.46
N TYR A 174 15.59 9.04 3.30
CA TYR A 174 16.26 7.75 3.18
C TYR A 174 17.65 7.81 3.80
N LYS A 175 18.07 6.73 4.49
CA LYS A 175 19.41 6.58 5.03
C LYS A 175 20.06 5.33 4.44
N PRO A 176 21.23 5.46 3.76
CA PRO A 176 22.06 4.31 3.42
C PRO A 176 22.36 3.47 4.67
N ARG A 177 22.42 2.15 4.50
CA ARG A 177 22.55 1.20 5.60
C ARG A 177 23.76 1.49 6.49
N ASP A 178 24.91 1.78 5.90
CA ASP A 178 26.17 2.08 6.59
C ASP A 178 26.11 3.38 7.41
N VAL A 179 25.41 4.40 6.90
CA VAL A 179 25.16 5.66 7.63
C VAL A 179 24.21 5.37 8.79
N CYS A 180 23.12 4.66 8.52
CA CYS A 180 22.13 4.32 9.55
C CYS A 180 22.73 3.46 10.67
N SER A 181 23.61 2.50 10.34
CA SER A 181 24.30 1.68 11.33
C SER A 181 25.09 2.52 12.35
N LYS A 182 25.64 3.67 11.93
CA LYS A 182 26.37 4.58 12.82
C LYS A 182 25.46 5.48 13.66
N GLU A 183 24.24 5.74 13.18
CA GLU A 183 23.26 6.62 13.84
C GLU A 183 22.37 5.84 14.83
N LEU A 184 22.19 4.53 14.63
CA LEU A 184 21.43 3.66 15.54
C LEU A 184 22.22 3.30 16.81
N PRO A 185 21.53 3.05 17.95
CA PRO A 185 22.18 2.50 19.13
C PRO A 185 22.79 1.11 18.83
N PHE A 186 24.05 0.91 19.23
CA PHE A 186 24.84 -0.30 18.90
C PHE A 186 24.10 -1.62 19.14
N ASP A 187 23.58 -1.85 20.35
CA ASP A 187 22.86 -3.10 20.70
C ASP A 187 21.58 -3.32 19.88
N TRP A 188 20.98 -2.23 19.37
CA TRP A 188 19.75 -2.27 18.59
C TRP A 188 20.06 -2.47 17.11
N GLU A 189 21.12 -1.84 16.62
CA GLU A 189 21.62 -1.96 15.25
C GLU A 189 21.96 -3.42 14.91
N ASP A 190 22.86 -4.04 15.67
CA ASP A 190 23.35 -5.41 15.44
C ASP A 190 22.19 -6.42 15.39
N LYS A 191 21.17 -6.17 16.20
CA LYS A 191 20.02 -7.06 16.33
C LYS A 191 18.97 -6.87 15.22
N TYR A 192 18.64 -5.64 14.87
CA TYR A 192 17.42 -5.32 14.09
C TYR A 192 17.67 -4.73 12.72
N ASN A 193 18.83 -4.09 12.46
CA ASN A 193 19.16 -3.51 11.17
C ASN A 193 19.56 -4.61 10.18
N LEU A 194 18.66 -5.54 9.86
CA LEU A 194 18.90 -6.71 9.01
C LEU A 194 18.91 -6.36 7.52
N ILE A 195 19.42 -7.24 6.65
CA ILE A 195 19.57 -6.98 5.21
C ILE A 195 18.24 -6.68 4.49
N ASP A 196 17.13 -7.14 5.05
CA ASP A 196 15.78 -6.90 4.54
C ASP A 196 15.15 -5.60 5.08
N LYS A 197 15.96 -4.70 5.66
CA LYS A 197 15.50 -3.44 6.22
C LYS A 197 15.95 -2.24 5.39
N ILE A 198 15.03 -1.29 5.24
CA ILE A 198 15.31 0.09 4.86
C ILE A 198 15.37 0.89 6.15
N CYS A 199 16.39 1.74 6.26
CA CYS A 199 16.45 2.73 7.32
C CYS A 199 16.04 4.09 6.77
N ALA A 200 15.15 4.76 7.50
CA ALA A 200 14.72 6.11 7.17
C ALA A 200 14.33 6.81 8.46
N GLY A 201 14.60 8.10 8.55
CA GLY A 201 14.32 8.82 9.79
C GLY A 201 15.18 10.05 9.95
N PHE A 202 15.06 10.60 11.15
CA PHE A 202 15.88 11.71 11.56
C PHE A 202 16.75 11.29 12.72
N TYR A 203 18.00 11.69 12.67
CA TYR A 203 18.89 11.67 13.82
C TYR A 203 18.78 13.03 14.51
N TYR A 204 18.39 13.06 15.79
CA TYR A 204 18.22 14.27 16.61
C TYR A 204 17.20 15.31 16.09
N LYS A 205 16.10 14.86 15.48
CA LYS A 205 14.91 15.73 15.29
C LYS A 205 13.71 15.08 15.93
N ASN A 206 12.81 15.83 16.54
CA ASN A 206 11.60 15.29 17.18
C ASN A 206 10.51 14.90 16.15
N LYS A 207 10.82 13.94 15.26
CA LYS A 207 9.92 13.43 14.22
C LYS A 207 10.23 11.96 13.94
N SER A 208 9.28 11.06 14.16
CA SER A 208 9.41 9.64 13.83
C SER A 208 8.03 9.01 13.64
N VAL A 209 7.99 7.83 13.04
CA VAL A 209 6.82 6.95 13.04
C VAL A 209 6.61 6.38 14.44
N CYS A 210 5.38 5.98 14.77
CA CYS A 210 5.07 5.49 16.10
C CYS A 210 4.03 4.35 16.10
N ARG A 211 3.67 3.88 17.29
CA ARG A 211 2.67 2.81 17.49
C ARG A 211 1.38 3.13 16.73
N GLY A 212 0.89 2.19 15.95
CA GLY A 212 -0.29 2.38 15.09
C GLY A 212 0.04 2.77 13.65
N ASP A 213 1.26 3.26 13.36
CA ASP A 213 1.76 3.41 11.99
C ASP A 213 2.33 2.09 11.44
N SER A 214 2.61 1.11 12.30
CA SER A 214 3.03 -0.25 11.97
C SER A 214 2.27 -0.81 10.78
N GLY A 215 2.98 -1.41 9.83
CA GLY A 215 2.40 -1.96 8.60
C GLY A 215 1.99 -0.92 7.55
N GLY A 216 1.96 0.37 7.90
CA GLY A 216 1.83 1.46 6.94
C GLY A 216 2.99 1.49 5.94
N GLY A 217 2.75 2.06 4.76
CA GLY A 217 3.77 2.13 3.72
C GLY A 217 4.74 3.30 3.88
N LEU A 218 5.99 3.07 3.49
CA LEU A 218 7.00 4.09 3.22
C LEU A 218 7.12 4.25 1.69
N PHE A 219 6.69 5.41 1.21
CA PHE A 219 6.54 5.69 -0.22
C PHE A 219 7.59 6.67 -0.70
N TYR A 220 8.18 6.43 -1.86
CA TYR A 220 9.06 7.40 -2.53
C TYR A 220 8.48 7.76 -3.89
N LYS A 221 8.57 9.04 -4.24
CA LYS A 221 8.19 9.52 -5.56
C LYS A 221 9.32 9.21 -6.55
N ASN A 222 9.02 8.45 -7.60
CA ASN A 222 9.95 8.28 -8.71
C ASN A 222 9.99 9.59 -9.52
N SER A 223 11.18 10.13 -9.74
CA SER A 223 11.38 11.35 -10.53
C SER A 223 11.10 11.15 -12.01
N GLU A 224 11.22 9.93 -12.54
CA GLU A 224 11.06 9.65 -13.97
C GLU A 224 9.60 9.73 -14.43
N ASN A 225 8.66 9.21 -13.63
CA ASN A 225 7.24 9.16 -13.98
C ASN A 225 6.32 9.91 -13.00
N GLY A 226 6.88 10.49 -11.93
CA GLY A 226 6.16 11.27 -10.94
C GLY A 226 5.24 10.46 -10.01
N ARG A 227 5.22 9.13 -10.10
CA ARG A 227 4.38 8.24 -9.28
C ARG A 227 5.08 7.84 -7.98
N TYR A 228 4.28 7.54 -6.96
CA TYR A 228 4.74 7.00 -5.68
C TYR A 228 4.81 5.49 -5.71
N TYR A 229 5.94 4.96 -5.24
CA TYR A 229 6.21 3.53 -5.11
C TYR A 229 6.34 3.13 -3.65
N LEU A 230 5.84 1.95 -3.30
CA LEU A 230 5.98 1.36 -1.98
C LEU A 230 7.35 0.69 -1.86
N HIS A 231 8.25 1.31 -1.10
CA HIS A 231 9.59 0.78 -0.86
C HIS A 231 9.72 0.06 0.49
N GLY A 232 8.98 0.50 1.50
CA GLY A 232 9.09 -0.03 2.85
C GLY A 232 7.76 -0.22 3.55
N LEU A 233 7.73 -1.05 4.60
CA LEU A 233 6.60 -1.17 5.53
C LEU A 233 7.10 -0.79 6.93
N VAL A 234 6.37 0.06 7.67
CA VAL A 234 6.74 0.42 9.04
C VAL A 234 6.84 -0.85 9.89
N SER A 235 8.03 -1.17 10.39
CA SER A 235 8.30 -2.43 11.10
C SER A 235 8.77 -2.17 12.53
N LEU A 236 9.90 -1.50 12.71
CA LEU A 236 10.53 -1.30 14.02
C LEU A 236 10.97 0.15 14.22
N GLY A 237 10.80 0.65 15.44
CA GLY A 237 11.37 1.93 15.88
C GLY A 237 12.14 1.74 17.18
N VAL A 238 13.17 2.58 17.39
CA VAL A 238 13.85 2.64 18.69
C VAL A 238 12.89 3.23 19.71
N GLY A 239 12.85 2.67 20.92
CA GLY A 239 11.95 3.14 21.97
C GLY A 239 12.20 2.47 23.31
N LYS A 240 11.77 3.11 24.40
CA LYS A 240 11.77 2.54 25.76
C LYS A 240 10.33 2.34 26.23
N LYS A 241 10.00 1.13 26.72
CA LYS A 241 8.74 0.80 27.42
C LYS A 241 7.48 1.36 26.72
N GLY A 242 7.35 1.10 25.42
CA GLY A 242 6.18 1.51 24.65
C GLY A 242 6.15 2.99 24.25
N GLN A 243 7.16 3.80 24.56
CA GLN A 243 7.29 5.15 24.00
C GLN A 243 8.17 5.10 22.75
N CYS A 244 7.74 5.82 21.71
CA CYS A 244 8.51 5.99 20.48
C CYS A 244 9.61 7.00 20.73
N ASP A 245 10.84 6.65 20.36
CA ASP A 245 11.94 7.61 20.37
C ASP A 245 11.83 8.47 19.11
N PHE A 246 11.27 9.67 19.29
CA PHE A 246 11.08 10.60 18.18
C PHE A 246 12.38 11.13 17.61
N GLN A 247 13.54 10.91 18.24
CA GLN A 247 14.86 11.41 17.83
C GLN A 247 15.73 10.38 17.10
N GLN A 248 15.18 9.19 16.84
CA GLN A 248 15.90 8.05 16.27
C GLN A 248 15.38 7.66 14.89
N ASN A 249 16.26 7.01 14.13
CA ASN A 249 15.88 6.37 12.88
C ASN A 249 14.94 5.19 13.14
N SER A 250 14.07 4.91 12.16
CA SER A 250 13.20 3.74 12.17
C SER A 250 13.58 2.78 11.04
N LEU A 251 13.25 1.51 11.25
CA LEU A 251 13.47 0.44 10.28
C LEU A 251 12.15 -0.01 9.65
N TYR A 252 12.21 -0.18 8.34
CA TYR A 252 11.09 -0.53 7.51
C TYR A 252 11.43 -1.83 6.77
N THR A 253 10.49 -2.76 6.65
CA THR A 253 10.71 -3.97 5.84
C THR A 253 10.85 -3.58 4.38
N ASN A 254 11.97 -3.94 3.75
CA ASN A 254 12.29 -3.62 2.36
C ASN A 254 11.39 -4.43 1.41
N VAL A 255 10.42 -3.76 0.81
CA VAL A 255 9.45 -4.40 -0.10
C VAL A 255 10.12 -4.89 -1.38
N SER A 256 11.18 -4.22 -1.84
CA SER A 256 11.95 -4.68 -3.00
C SER A 256 12.74 -5.96 -2.70
N PHE A 257 13.19 -6.15 -1.45
CA PHE A 257 13.87 -7.38 -1.03
C PHE A 257 12.89 -8.57 -1.04
N HIS A 258 11.65 -8.34 -0.61
CA HIS A 258 10.58 -9.34 -0.57
C HIS A 258 9.68 -9.35 -1.82
N TYR A 259 10.15 -8.78 -2.93
CA TYR A 259 9.33 -8.59 -4.14
C TYR A 259 8.73 -9.89 -4.65
N ASP A 260 9.54 -10.95 -4.73
CA ASP A 260 9.11 -12.21 -5.37
C ASP A 260 8.00 -12.88 -4.54
N PHE A 261 8.07 -12.79 -3.20
CA PHE A 261 6.97 -13.20 -2.31
C PHE A 261 5.71 -12.38 -2.59
N VAL A 262 5.80 -11.05 -2.56
CA VAL A 262 4.63 -10.19 -2.75
C VAL A 262 4.01 -10.37 -4.14
N HIS A 263 4.84 -10.42 -5.18
CA HIS A 263 4.42 -10.54 -6.57
C HIS A 263 3.77 -11.90 -6.86
N SER A 264 4.35 -13.00 -6.36
CA SER A 264 3.74 -14.34 -6.56
C SER A 264 2.34 -14.44 -5.95
N LYS A 265 2.12 -13.83 -4.78
CA LYS A 265 0.81 -13.79 -4.13
C LYS A 265 -0.13 -12.80 -4.81
N LEU A 266 0.38 -11.66 -5.27
CA LEU A 266 -0.40 -10.72 -6.08
C LEU A 266 -1.00 -11.47 -7.28
N ILE A 267 -0.17 -12.10 -8.11
CA ILE A 267 -0.59 -12.92 -9.26
C ILE A 267 -1.62 -13.98 -8.83
N SER A 268 -1.30 -14.79 -7.81
CA SER A 268 -2.17 -15.88 -7.35
C SER A 268 -3.58 -15.46 -6.91
N PHE A 269 -3.75 -14.22 -6.43
CA PHE A 269 -5.02 -13.74 -5.89
C PHE A 269 -5.70 -12.69 -6.77
N THR A 270 -5.02 -12.21 -7.80
CA THR A 270 -5.59 -11.28 -8.78
C THR A 270 -5.88 -11.95 -10.12
N GLU A 271 -5.11 -12.94 -10.58
CA GLU A 271 -5.33 -13.60 -11.89
C GLU A 271 -6.60 -14.48 -11.90
N ASP A 272 -7.76 -13.83 -12.01
CA ASP A 272 -9.08 -14.44 -12.03
C ASP A 272 -9.82 -14.28 -13.37
N CYS A 273 -9.15 -13.74 -14.39
CA CYS A 273 -9.72 -13.53 -15.71
C CYS A 273 -8.85 -14.12 -16.83
N GLU A 274 -9.41 -15.07 -17.58
CA GLU A 274 -8.81 -15.59 -18.82
C GLU A 274 -8.95 -14.59 -19.98
N LEU A 275 -7.87 -14.19 -20.63
CA LEU A 275 -7.94 -13.22 -21.72
C LEU A 275 -8.79 -13.73 -22.89
N PRO A 276 -9.75 -12.92 -23.38
CA PRO A 276 -10.62 -13.33 -24.47
C PRO A 276 -9.86 -13.38 -25.82
N PRO A 277 -10.42 -14.06 -26.84
CA PRO A 277 -9.95 -13.94 -28.21
C PRO A 277 -9.86 -12.49 -28.66
N HIS A 278 -9.00 -12.20 -29.64
CA HIS A 278 -8.97 -10.89 -30.27
C HIS A 278 -10.29 -10.60 -31.01
N PRO A 279 -10.75 -9.33 -31.04
CA PRO A 279 -11.92 -8.95 -31.82
C PRO A 279 -11.66 -9.15 -33.32
N ASN A 280 -12.73 -9.37 -34.09
CA ASN A 280 -12.61 -9.42 -35.55
C ASN A 280 -12.08 -8.08 -36.08
N ASN A 281 -11.14 -8.12 -37.03
CA ASN A 281 -10.51 -6.95 -37.65
C ASN A 281 -9.82 -5.99 -36.65
N GLY A 282 -9.27 -6.55 -35.58
CA GLY A 282 -8.49 -5.79 -34.62
C GLY A 282 -7.81 -6.69 -33.59
N LYS A 283 -7.21 -6.05 -32.59
CA LYS A 283 -6.58 -6.70 -31.44
C LYS A 283 -6.75 -5.86 -30.19
N TRP A 284 -6.78 -6.51 -29.04
CA TRP A 284 -6.54 -5.82 -27.79
C TRP A 284 -5.05 -5.85 -27.47
N VAL A 285 -4.55 -4.82 -26.79
CA VAL A 285 -3.21 -4.73 -26.21
C VAL A 285 -3.32 -4.46 -24.71
N ILE A 286 -2.33 -4.94 -23.96
CA ILE A 286 -2.21 -4.73 -22.52
C ILE A 286 -0.90 -3.99 -22.29
N GLU A 287 -0.95 -2.96 -21.44
CA GLU A 287 0.24 -2.19 -21.08
C GLU A 287 1.30 -3.13 -20.45
N ASP A 288 2.52 -3.13 -21.00
CA ASP A 288 3.70 -3.82 -20.46
C ASP A 288 3.67 -5.36 -20.36
N GLN A 289 2.78 -6.07 -21.07
CA GLN A 289 2.78 -7.55 -21.05
C GLN A 289 2.60 -8.19 -22.44
N ASN A 290 3.54 -9.09 -22.81
CA ASN A 290 3.40 -9.99 -23.98
C ASN A 290 2.44 -11.14 -23.65
N LYS A 291 1.15 -10.85 -23.49
CA LYS A 291 0.10 -11.84 -23.20
C LYS A 291 -0.68 -12.22 -24.45
N LYS A 292 -1.30 -13.40 -24.44
CA LYS A 292 -2.06 -13.99 -25.55
C LYS A 292 -3.48 -14.36 -25.09
N PRO A 293 -4.43 -14.50 -26.02
CA PRO A 293 -5.73 -15.10 -25.69
C PRO A 293 -5.56 -16.43 -24.94
N GLY A 294 -6.33 -16.62 -23.87
CA GLY A 294 -6.24 -17.77 -22.97
C GLY A 294 -5.28 -17.60 -21.79
N ASP A 295 -4.41 -16.58 -21.77
CA ASP A 295 -3.58 -16.31 -20.59
C ASP A 295 -4.44 -15.76 -19.45
N MET A 296 -4.14 -16.18 -18.21
CA MET A 296 -4.77 -15.59 -17.02
C MET A 296 -4.15 -14.22 -16.72
N VAL A 297 -5.02 -13.28 -16.39
CA VAL A 297 -4.70 -11.92 -15.93
C VAL A 297 -5.68 -11.50 -14.84
N SER A 298 -5.42 -10.35 -14.22
CA SER A 298 -6.37 -9.78 -13.29
C SER A 298 -7.65 -9.31 -13.97
N SER A 299 -8.81 -9.54 -13.34
CA SER A 299 -10.11 -9.03 -13.80
C SER A 299 -10.12 -7.52 -14.09
N ASP A 300 -9.31 -6.73 -13.37
CA ASP A 300 -9.15 -5.29 -13.57
C ASP A 300 -8.10 -4.90 -14.64
N THR A 301 -7.46 -5.88 -15.29
CA THR A 301 -6.51 -5.64 -16.39
C THR A 301 -7.21 -4.91 -17.51
N VAL A 302 -6.67 -3.76 -17.89
CA VAL A 302 -7.21 -2.92 -18.97
C VAL A 302 -6.73 -3.45 -20.31
N LEU A 303 -7.69 -3.76 -21.18
CA LEU A 303 -7.54 -4.14 -22.57
C LEU A 303 -7.82 -2.91 -23.42
N GLU A 304 -6.80 -2.41 -24.13
CA GLU A 304 -6.96 -1.33 -25.10
C GLU A 304 -7.16 -1.92 -26.50
N ILE A 305 -8.27 -1.58 -27.16
CA ILE A 305 -8.64 -2.18 -28.45
C ILE A 305 -8.14 -1.29 -29.59
N VAL A 306 -7.41 -1.91 -30.51
CA VAL A 306 -6.85 -1.30 -31.71
C VAL A 306 -7.42 -2.04 -32.92
N CYS A 307 -8.13 -1.31 -33.80
CA CYS A 307 -8.67 -1.86 -35.04
C CYS A 307 -7.61 -1.88 -36.15
N ASP A 308 -7.77 -2.83 -37.07
CA ASP A 308 -6.95 -2.92 -38.28
C ASP A 308 -7.29 -1.76 -39.24
N ASP A 309 -6.38 -1.46 -40.17
CA ASP A 309 -6.56 -0.38 -41.15
C ASP A 309 -7.85 -0.57 -41.95
N GLY A 310 -8.69 0.45 -41.96
CA GLY A 310 -9.98 0.46 -42.66
C GLY A 310 -11.19 0.11 -41.78
N TYR A 311 -10.99 -0.22 -40.51
CA TYR A 311 -12.07 -0.53 -39.56
C TYR A 311 -12.15 0.50 -38.44
N VAL A 312 -13.36 0.68 -37.88
CA VAL A 312 -13.61 1.63 -36.78
C VAL A 312 -14.25 0.92 -35.59
N LEU A 313 -13.90 1.35 -34.38
CA LEU A 313 -14.44 0.80 -33.14
C LEU A 313 -15.96 1.02 -33.08
N SER A 314 -16.71 -0.03 -32.73
CA SER A 314 -18.17 0.01 -32.60
C SER A 314 -18.66 0.77 -31.36
N SER A 315 -17.74 1.25 -30.52
CA SER A 315 -18.00 1.96 -29.27
C SER A 315 -17.06 3.15 -29.13
N ASN A 316 -17.53 4.20 -28.43
CA ASN A 316 -16.69 5.35 -28.09
C ASN A 316 -15.63 5.03 -27.02
N THR A 317 -15.72 3.88 -26.35
CA THR A 317 -14.80 3.47 -25.29
C THR A 317 -13.76 2.49 -25.84
N MET A 318 -12.50 2.92 -25.90
CA MET A 318 -11.37 2.13 -26.43
C MET A 318 -10.74 1.18 -25.40
N SER A 319 -11.01 1.38 -24.11
CA SER A 319 -10.43 0.61 -23.00
C SER A 319 -11.48 -0.14 -22.21
N HIS A 320 -11.29 -1.45 -22.01
CA HIS A 320 -12.22 -2.33 -21.28
C HIS A 320 -11.45 -3.19 -20.28
N THR A 321 -12.05 -3.58 -19.15
CA THR A 321 -11.39 -4.50 -18.22
C THR A 321 -11.57 -5.95 -18.65
N CYS A 322 -10.65 -6.85 -18.30
CA CYS A 322 -10.74 -8.25 -18.69
C CYS A 322 -12.07 -8.91 -18.28
N ASP A 323 -12.61 -8.58 -17.10
CA ASP A 323 -13.90 -9.13 -16.63
C ASP A 323 -15.10 -8.72 -17.49
N SER A 324 -14.98 -7.63 -18.24
CA SER A 324 -16.04 -7.14 -19.15
C SER A 324 -16.17 -7.93 -20.46
N LYS A 325 -15.73 -9.21 -20.50
CA LYS A 325 -15.70 -10.09 -21.69
C LYS A 325 -16.98 -10.10 -22.53
N LEU A 326 -18.13 -9.88 -21.89
CA LEU A 326 -19.44 -9.86 -22.52
C LEU A 326 -19.70 -8.62 -23.41
N HIS A 327 -18.83 -7.60 -23.38
CA HIS A 327 -19.06 -6.31 -24.02
C HIS A 327 -17.85 -5.71 -24.75
N LEU A 328 -16.86 -6.52 -25.13
CA LEU A 328 -15.76 -5.99 -25.95
C LEU A 328 -16.30 -5.47 -27.29
N PRO A 329 -16.01 -4.21 -27.67
CA PRO A 329 -16.46 -3.64 -28.93
C PRO A 329 -15.81 -4.32 -30.13
N LEU A 330 -16.53 -4.26 -31.25
CA LEU A 330 -16.11 -4.82 -32.53
C LEU A 330 -15.38 -3.76 -33.35
N CYS A 331 -14.50 -4.20 -34.24
CA CYS A 331 -13.98 -3.36 -35.32
C CYS A 331 -14.83 -3.60 -36.57
N LEU A 332 -15.63 -2.60 -36.94
CA LEU A 332 -16.63 -2.66 -38.01
C LEU A 332 -16.17 -1.91 -39.26
#